data_AF-A0A3N5Q0V4-F1
#
_entry.id   AF-A0A3N5Q0V4-F1
#
_cell.length_a   1.000
_cell.length_b   1.000
_cell.length_c   1.000
_cell.angle_alpha   90.00
_cell.angle_beta   90.00
_cell.angle_gamma   90.00
#
_symmetry.space_group_name_H-M   'P 1'
#
loop_
_entity.id
_entity.type
_entity.pdbx_description
1 polymer ?
#
loop_
_entity_poly.entity_id
_entity_poly.type
_entity_poly.pdbx_seq_one_letter_code
_entity_poly.pdbx_strand_id
1 'polypeptide(L)'
;TLGVRLEIINAGTVEIHAVPTDVQPGNEEATLEGMLQSLEDVGRLPRERRREGIAAVYAARQAMRRGDRLSGGEMRALVRDLFACFVPHLTPHGEPTYIVIPFDELVQRFR
;
A
#
# COMPACT_ATOMS: atom_id res chain seq x y z
N THR A 1 -6.62 -7.81 -6.71
CA THR A 1 -7.49 -8.26 -5.59
C THR A 1 -6.69 -8.11 -4.31
N LEU A 2 -7.32 -7.78 -3.17
CA LEU A 2 -6.62 -7.56 -1.88
C LEU A 2 -6.01 -8.84 -1.27
N GLY A 3 -6.03 -9.96 -1.98
CA GLY A 3 -5.47 -11.25 -1.55
C GLY A 3 -6.24 -11.96 -0.42
N VAL A 4 -7.38 -11.41 0.01
CA VAL A 4 -8.26 -12.04 1.00
C VAL A 4 -9.44 -12.72 0.30
N ARG A 5 -9.74 -13.96 0.68
CA ARG A 5 -10.99 -14.66 0.31
C ARG A 5 -11.77 -14.95 1.57
N LEU A 6 -13.01 -14.48 1.59
CA LEU A 6 -13.89 -14.58 2.74
C LEU A 6 -15.30 -14.95 2.29
N GLU A 7 -16.00 -15.68 3.14
CA GLU A 7 -17.38 -16.11 2.95
C GLU A 7 -18.22 -15.68 4.16
N ILE A 8 -19.39 -15.10 3.91
CA ILE A 8 -20.30 -14.64 4.96
C ILE A 8 -21.25 -15.79 5.26
N ILE A 9 -21.14 -16.37 6.46
CA ILE A 9 -22.00 -17.49 6.88
C ILE A 9 -23.33 -16.94 7.42
N ASN A 10 -23.28 -15.85 8.20
CA ASN A 10 -24.44 -15.23 8.85
C ASN A 10 -24.14 -13.79 9.27
N ALA A 11 -25.15 -13.04 9.72
CA ALA A 11 -25.00 -11.64 10.11
C ALA A 11 -23.98 -11.49 11.26
N GLY A 12 -22.79 -11.00 10.93
CA GLY A 12 -21.68 -10.81 11.88
C GLY A 12 -20.70 -11.99 12.00
N THR A 13 -20.82 -13.03 11.18
CA THR A 13 -19.87 -14.16 11.16
C THR A 13 -19.34 -14.38 9.75
N VAL A 14 -18.01 -14.39 9.62
CA VAL A 14 -17.29 -14.51 8.35
C VAL A 14 -16.23 -15.58 8.49
N GLU A 15 -16.14 -16.46 7.50
CA GLU A 15 -15.08 -17.46 7.38
C GLU A 15 -13.99 -16.96 6.42
N ILE A 16 -12.74 -17.09 6.83
CA ILE A 16 -11.58 -16.66 6.04
C ILE A 16 -10.98 -17.90 5.37
N HIS A 17 -11.11 -17.99 4.05
CA HIS A 17 -10.60 -19.08 3.24
C HIS A 17 -9.16 -18.86 2.76
N ALA A 18 -8.74 -17.60 2.64
CA ALA A 18 -7.38 -17.24 2.26
C ALA A 18 -7.02 -15.83 2.73
N VAL A 19 -5.75 -15.66 3.09
CA VAL A 19 -5.12 -14.38 3.36
C VAL A 19 -3.86 -14.21 2.49
N PRO A 20 -3.41 -12.97 2.27
CA PRO A 20 -2.13 -12.69 1.63
C PRO A 20 -0.97 -13.39 2.36
N THR A 21 0.07 -13.81 1.64
CA THR A 21 1.21 -14.57 2.18
C THR A 21 2.06 -13.78 3.18
N ASP A 22 1.91 -12.46 3.18
CA ASP A 22 2.55 -11.50 4.08
C ASP A 22 1.82 -11.29 5.42
N VAL A 23 0.71 -12.01 5.63
CA VAL A 23 0.00 -12.12 6.92
C VAL A 23 0.62 -13.24 7.74
N GLN A 24 1.05 -12.92 8.97
CA GLN A 24 1.60 -13.92 9.88
C GLN A 24 0.50 -14.84 10.41
N PRO A 25 0.76 -16.16 10.50
CA PRO A 25 -0.17 -17.09 11.12
C PRO A 25 -0.56 -16.65 12.54
N GLY A 26 -1.85 -16.62 12.84
CA GLY A 26 -2.41 -16.15 14.12
C GLY A 26 -2.70 -14.65 14.18
N ASN A 27 -2.47 -13.91 13.08
CA ASN A 27 -2.74 -12.48 12.98
C ASN A 27 -3.75 -12.14 11.87
N GLU A 28 -4.45 -13.15 11.35
CA GLU A 28 -5.40 -13.04 10.25
C GLU A 28 -6.58 -12.15 10.61
N GLU A 29 -7.13 -12.35 11.81
CA GLU A 29 -8.27 -11.59 12.34
C GLU A 29 -7.92 -10.10 12.47
N ALA A 30 -6.86 -9.76 13.20
CA ALA A 30 -6.43 -8.38 13.39
C ALA A 30 -6.08 -7.69 12.06
N THR A 31 -5.52 -8.43 11.10
CA THR A 31 -5.22 -7.90 9.76
C THR A 31 -6.51 -7.55 9.01
N LEU A 32 -7.50 -8.43 9.06
CA LEU A 32 -8.81 -8.23 8.44
C LEU A 32 -9.57 -7.08 9.11
N GLU A 33 -9.60 -7.04 10.44
CA GLU A 33 -10.21 -5.94 11.20
C GLU A 33 -9.59 -4.61 10.83
N GLY A 34 -8.26 -4.50 10.82
CA GLY A 34 -7.57 -3.27 10.44
C GLY A 34 -7.88 -2.84 8.99
N MET A 35 -8.13 -3.81 8.10
CA MET A 35 -8.54 -3.53 6.73
C MET A 35 -9.98 -3.03 6.65
N LEU A 36 -10.91 -3.67 7.36
CA LEU A 36 -12.30 -3.25 7.46
C LEU A 36 -12.40 -1.86 8.08
N GLN A 37 -11.65 -1.59 9.15
CA GLN A 37 -11.59 -0.29 9.78
C GLN A 37 -11.11 0.79 8.81
N SER A 38 -10.04 0.52 8.06
CA SER A 38 -9.52 1.44 7.04
C SER A 38 -10.57 1.75 5.96
N LEU A 39 -11.36 0.76 5.55
CA LEU A 39 -12.43 0.93 4.57
C LEU A 39 -13.65 1.66 5.16
N GLU A 40 -13.98 1.42 6.42
CA GLU A 40 -15.05 2.12 7.12
C GLU A 40 -14.73 3.60 7.29
N ASP A 41 -13.49 3.93 7.67
CA ASP A 41 -13.01 5.31 7.79
C ASP A 41 -13.09 6.04 6.45
N VAL A 42 -12.75 5.35 5.35
CA VAL A 42 -12.98 5.87 4.00
C VAL A 42 -14.47 6.03 3.69
N GLY A 43 -15.32 5.12 4.15
CA GLY A 43 -16.78 5.18 4.01
C GLY A 43 -17.40 6.43 4.64
N ARG A 44 -16.78 6.97 5.70
CA ARG A 44 -17.15 8.21 6.39
C ARG A 44 -16.72 9.48 5.66
N LEU A 45 -15.85 9.38 4.64
CA LEU A 45 -15.43 10.53 3.84
C LEU A 45 -16.57 11.01 2.90
N PRO A 46 -16.55 12.28 2.49
CA PRO A 46 -17.44 12.79 1.44
C PRO A 46 -17.34 11.93 0.17
N ARG A 47 -18.47 11.77 -0.55
CA ARG A 47 -18.62 10.81 -1.66
C ARG A 47 -17.53 10.95 -2.72
N GLU A 48 -17.17 12.19 -3.04
CA GLU A 48 -16.13 12.58 -3.98
C GLU A 48 -14.73 12.10 -3.57
N ARG A 49 -14.44 12.03 -2.26
CA ARG A 49 -13.15 11.59 -1.72
C ARG A 49 -13.07 10.08 -1.47
N ARG A 50 -14.20 9.38 -1.41
CA ARG A 50 -14.22 7.93 -1.13
C ARG A 50 -13.44 7.13 -2.16
N ARG A 51 -13.52 7.50 -3.44
CA ARG A 51 -12.78 6.80 -4.51
C ARG A 51 -11.27 6.89 -4.29
N GLU A 52 -10.77 8.07 -3.93
CA GLU A 52 -9.36 8.29 -3.62
C GLU A 52 -8.95 7.56 -2.34
N GLY A 53 -9.79 7.58 -1.30
CA GLY A 53 -9.56 6.85 -0.06
C GLY A 53 -9.44 5.34 -0.27
N ILE A 54 -10.33 4.74 -1.08
CA ILE A 54 -10.27 3.30 -1.39
C ILE A 54 -8.97 2.99 -2.16
N ALA A 55 -8.61 3.83 -3.13
CA ALA A 55 -7.37 3.68 -3.89
C ALA A 55 -6.13 3.79 -2.99
N ALA A 56 -6.13 4.69 -2.01
CA ALA A 56 -5.05 4.83 -1.04
C ALA A 56 -4.91 3.59 -0.14
N VAL A 57 -6.01 3.07 0.41
CA VAL A 57 -6.01 1.84 1.20
C VAL A 57 -5.49 0.65 0.38
N TYR A 58 -5.93 0.54 -0.88
CA TYR A 58 -5.45 -0.51 -1.79
C TYR A 58 -3.96 -0.37 -2.08
N ALA A 59 -3.49 0.83 -2.41
CA ALA A 59 -2.09 1.11 -2.70
C ALA A 59 -1.19 0.80 -1.49
N ALA A 60 -1.59 1.19 -0.28
CA ALA A 60 -0.84 0.93 0.94
C ALA A 60 -0.70 -0.58 1.23
N ARG A 61 -1.73 -1.38 0.92
CA ARG A 61 -1.72 -2.84 1.12
C ARG A 61 -0.92 -3.59 0.06
N GLN A 62 -0.85 -3.07 -1.16
CA GLN A 62 -0.10 -3.67 -2.27
C GLN A 62 1.33 -3.11 -2.39
N ALA A 63 1.67 -2.09 -1.61
CA ALA A 63 2.99 -1.50 -1.63
C ALA A 63 4.04 -2.53 -1.24
N MET A 64 5.14 -2.58 -2.01
CA MET A 64 6.29 -3.39 -1.64
C MET A 64 6.82 -2.93 -0.29
N ARG A 65 7.09 -3.89 0.59
CA ARG A 65 7.47 -3.62 1.97
C ARG A 65 8.94 -3.26 2.03
N ARG A 66 9.29 -2.49 3.06
CA ARG A 66 10.70 -2.24 3.38
C ARG A 66 11.41 -3.57 3.63
N GLY A 67 12.47 -3.83 2.89
CA GLY A 67 13.28 -5.05 3.02
C GLY A 67 13.01 -6.10 1.93
N ASP A 68 12.02 -5.89 1.06
CA ASP A 68 11.80 -6.77 -0.08
C ASP A 68 13.02 -6.73 -1.02
N ARG A 69 13.57 -7.91 -1.31
CA ARG A 69 14.69 -8.05 -2.24
C ARG A 69 14.17 -8.02 -3.66
N LEU A 70 14.53 -6.99 -4.40
CA LEU A 70 14.19 -6.84 -5.80
C LEU A 70 15.35 -7.29 -6.67
N SER A 71 15.03 -7.99 -7.75
CA SER A 71 15.95 -8.16 -8.87
C SER A 71 16.15 -6.81 -9.59
N GLY A 72 17.24 -6.67 -10.33
CA GLY A 72 17.48 -5.46 -11.13
C GLY A 72 16.37 -5.19 -12.16
N GLY A 73 15.67 -6.22 -12.64
CA GLY A 73 14.51 -6.06 -13.52
C GLY A 73 13.32 -5.43 -12.81
N GLU A 74 13.00 -5.90 -11.61
CA GLU A 74 11.91 -5.38 -10.78
C GLU A 74 12.17 -3.95 -10.32
N MET A 75 13.42 -3.62 -9.95
CA MET A 75 13.79 -2.24 -9.63
C MET A 75 13.53 -1.27 -10.79
N ARG A 76 13.92 -1.67 -12.02
CA ARG A 76 13.68 -0.84 -13.23
C ARG A 76 12.20 -0.72 -13.54
N ALA A 77 11.43 -1.79 -13.38
CA ALA A 77 9.98 -1.77 -13.57
C ALA A 77 9.31 -0.83 -12.58
N LEU A 78 9.68 -0.90 -11.29
CA LEU A 78 9.16 -0.02 -10.25
C LEU A 78 9.40 1.46 -10.59
N VAL A 79 10.63 1.81 -10.96
CA VAL A 79 10.98 3.20 -11.30
C VAL A 79 10.18 3.67 -12.51
N ARG A 80 10.07 2.86 -13.56
CA ARG A 80 9.27 3.18 -14.74
C ARG A 80 7.80 3.41 -14.37
N ASP A 81 7.22 2.51 -13.58
CA ASP A 81 5.81 2.55 -13.22
C ASP A 81 5.52 3.75 -12.30
N LEU A 82 6.45 4.10 -11.40
CA LEU A 82 6.37 5.32 -10.58
C LEU A 82 6.28 6.57 -11.45
N PHE A 83 7.17 6.71 -12.44
CA PHE A 83 7.19 7.88 -13.32
C PHE A 83 6.09 7.87 -14.39
N ALA A 84 5.34 6.78 -14.54
CA ALA A 84 4.13 6.73 -15.36
C ALA A 84 2.89 7.26 -14.61
N CYS A 85 2.96 7.44 -13.29
CA CYS A 85 1.88 8.01 -12.50
C CYS A 85 1.68 9.51 -12.79
N PHE A 86 0.44 9.98 -12.67
CA PHE A 86 0.11 11.41 -12.84
C PHE A 86 0.80 12.31 -11.79
N VAL A 87 0.90 11.82 -10.55
CA VAL A 87 1.60 12.49 -9.44
C VAL A 87 2.71 11.56 -8.93
N PRO A 88 3.90 11.54 -9.54
CA PRO A 88 4.94 10.58 -9.20
C PRO A 88 5.71 10.96 -7.93
N HIS A 89 5.59 12.21 -7.45
CA HIS A 89 6.40 12.78 -6.37
C HIS A 89 5.74 12.72 -4.99
N LEU A 90 4.47 12.31 -4.91
CA LEU A 90 3.72 12.20 -3.65
C LEU A 90 3.02 10.84 -3.54
N THR A 91 3.01 10.27 -2.35
CA THR A 91 2.14 9.15 -2.01
C THR A 91 0.68 9.62 -1.94
N PRO A 92 -0.31 8.70 -1.94
CA PRO A 92 -1.71 9.07 -1.68
C PRO A 92 -1.94 9.78 -0.33
N HIS A 93 -0.97 9.71 0.59
CA HIS A 93 -1.00 10.37 1.90
C HIS A 93 -0.21 11.70 1.91
N GLY A 94 0.43 12.08 0.80
CA GLY A 94 1.18 13.34 0.66
C GLY A 94 2.65 13.28 1.06
N GLU A 95 3.22 12.08 1.24
CA GLU A 95 4.64 11.92 1.57
C GLU A 95 5.49 11.89 0.29
N PRO A 96 6.74 12.38 0.28
CA PRO A 96 7.62 12.27 -0.87
C PRO A 96 7.95 10.82 -1.24
N THR A 97 7.88 10.49 -2.53
CA THR A 97 8.21 9.14 -3.06
C THR A 97 9.69 8.96 -3.38
N TYR A 98 10.41 10.05 -3.67
CA TYR A 98 11.85 10.06 -3.93
C TYR A 98 12.46 11.40 -3.51
N ILE A 99 13.77 11.40 -3.32
CA ILE A 99 14.59 12.60 -3.15
C ILE A 99 15.62 12.66 -4.28
N VAL A 100 15.98 13.87 -4.70
CA VAL A 100 17.06 14.10 -5.65
C VAL A 100 18.20 14.72 -4.87
N ILE A 101 19.34 14.04 -4.84
CA ILE A 101 20.58 14.55 -4.23
C ILE A 101 21.49 14.97 -5.39
N PRO A 102 21.73 16.27 -5.59
CA PRO A 102 22.67 16.76 -6.59
C PRO A 102 24.09 16.27 -6.31
N PHE A 103 24.90 16.17 -7.36
CA PHE A 103 26.29 15.72 -7.23
C PHE A 103 27.11 16.61 -6.28
N ASP A 104 26.94 17.93 -6.35
CA ASP A 104 27.65 18.88 -5.49
C ASP A 104 27.30 18.71 -4.01
N GLU A 105 26.03 18.42 -3.70
CA GLU A 105 25.59 18.13 -2.33
C GLU A 105 26.21 16.83 -1.82
N LEU A 106 26.28 15.82 -2.68
CA LEU A 106 26.91 14.54 -2.36
C LEU A 106 28.38 14.76 -1.98
N VAL A 107 29.13 15.53 -2.78
CA VAL A 107 30.55 15.84 -2.53
C VAL A 107 30.75 16.56 -1.19
N GLN A 108 29.86 17.48 -0.81
CA GLN A 108 29.96 18.18 0.47
C GLN A 108 29.75 17.27 1.68
N ARG A 109 28.83 16.28 1.60
CA ARG A 109 28.50 15.39 2.73
C ARG A 109 29.59 14.35 3.05
N PHE A 110 30.48 14.07 2.10
CA PHE A 110 31.57 13.09 2.25
C PHE A 110 32.96 13.75 2.40
N ARG A 111 33.01 15.05 2.66
CA ARG A 111 34.21 15.75 3.17
C ARG A 111 34.22 15.74 4.69
#